data_AF-A0A372DCH2-F1
#
_entry.id   AF-A0A372DCH2-F1
#
_cell.length_a   1.000
_cell.length_b   1.000
_cell.length_c   1.000
_cell.angle_alpha   90.00
_cell.angle_beta   90.00
_cell.angle_gamma   90.00
#
_symmetry.space_group_name_H-M   'P 1'
#
loop_
_entity.id
_entity.type
_entity.pdbx_description
1 polymer ?
#
loop_
_entity_poly.entity_id
_entity_poly.type
_entity_poly.pdbx_seq_one_letter_code
_entity_poly.pdbx_strand_id
1 'polypeptide(L)'
;MATPTGFGKPKAQPKAKSNDRRAAAASQLDEMRSKGMPEFEVYVRVKDQKPWYPVGALAVNRSNQINQAIFANENDLRQGAFRLFPRLKKQQGNLEYGYRIKAYKDDPITLAVQPTSVLPGPLQGAIDQVREGLGSLVSRFTARRS
;
A
#
# COMPACT_ATOMS: atom_id res chain seq x y z
N MET A 1 -54.01 30.23 6.82
CA MET A 1 -52.55 30.20 7.12
C MET A 1 -52.06 28.77 6.93
N ALA A 2 -51.31 28.50 5.86
CA ALA A 2 -50.81 27.15 5.56
C ALA A 2 -49.32 27.05 5.94
N THR A 3 -48.97 26.09 6.80
CA THR A 3 -47.58 25.75 7.14
C THR A 3 -47.22 24.39 6.51
N PRO A 4 -46.38 24.32 5.47
CA PRO A 4 -45.79 23.05 5.04
C PRO A 4 -44.59 22.74 5.94
N THR A 5 -44.82 21.94 6.99
CA THR A 5 -43.76 21.44 7.87
C THR A 5 -43.03 20.27 7.20
N GLY A 6 -41.76 20.51 6.88
CA GLY A 6 -40.68 19.60 7.28
C GLY A 6 -40.35 18.44 6.33
N PHE A 7 -39.33 18.68 5.50
CA PHE A 7 -38.49 17.67 4.85
C PHE A 7 -38.22 16.48 5.78
N GLY A 8 -38.56 15.27 5.31
CA GLY A 8 -38.27 14.02 6.00
C GLY A 8 -36.80 13.91 6.41
N LYS A 9 -36.57 13.44 7.64
CA LYS A 9 -35.26 13.27 8.26
C LYS A 9 -34.28 12.59 7.28
N PRO A 10 -33.10 13.17 6.99
CA PRO A 10 -32.12 12.52 6.13
C PRO A 10 -31.70 11.20 6.79
N LYS A 11 -32.03 10.09 6.13
CA LYS A 11 -31.61 8.76 6.54
C LYS A 11 -30.08 8.76 6.57
N ALA A 12 -29.50 8.71 7.77
CA ALA A 12 -28.06 8.65 7.95
C ALA A 12 -27.52 7.47 7.16
N GLN A 13 -26.84 7.75 6.04
CA GLN A 13 -26.13 6.73 5.30
C GLN A 13 -25.10 6.12 6.27
N PRO A 14 -25.02 4.77 6.37
CA PRO A 14 -24.01 4.16 7.21
C PRO A 14 -22.65 4.68 6.77
N LYS A 15 -21.90 5.30 7.69
CA LYS A 15 -20.54 5.76 7.44
C LYS A 15 -19.78 4.57 6.87
N ALA A 16 -19.50 4.63 5.57
CA ALA A 16 -18.75 3.58 4.91
C ALA A 16 -17.40 3.48 5.62
N LYS A 17 -16.94 2.27 5.99
CA LYS A 17 -15.65 1.99 6.66
C LYS A 17 -14.42 2.68 6.01
N SER A 18 -14.57 3.13 4.76
CA SER A 18 -13.59 3.97 4.05
C SER A 18 -13.40 5.36 4.66
N ASN A 19 -14.41 5.93 5.32
CA ASN A 19 -14.32 7.28 5.89
C ASN A 19 -13.47 7.28 7.17
N ASP A 20 -13.56 6.21 7.98
CA ASP A 20 -12.75 6.06 9.19
C ASP A 20 -11.26 5.89 8.86
N ARG A 21 -10.93 5.14 7.79
CA ARG A 21 -9.53 5.01 7.34
C ARG A 21 -8.95 6.33 6.84
N ARG A 22 -9.74 7.12 6.10
CA ARG A 22 -9.31 8.45 5.65
C ARG A 22 -9.16 9.41 6.82
N ALA A 23 -10.09 9.40 7.77
CA ALA A 23 -9.99 10.21 8.98
C ALA A 23 -8.76 9.83 9.80
N ALA A 24 -8.51 8.52 10.00
CA ALA A 24 -7.33 8.03 10.70
C ALA A 24 -6.02 8.40 9.99
N ALA A 25 -5.97 8.30 8.65
CA ALA A 25 -4.81 8.72 7.87
C ALA A 25 -4.57 10.24 7.95
N ALA A 26 -5.65 11.03 7.93
CA ALA A 26 -5.57 12.48 8.09
C ALA A 26 -5.08 12.87 9.48
N SER A 27 -5.60 12.26 10.54
CA SER A 27 -5.15 12.48 11.92
C SER A 27 -3.69 12.06 12.12
N GLN A 28 -3.28 10.91 11.57
CA GLN A 28 -1.88 10.48 11.63
C GLN A 28 -0.96 11.46 10.92
N LEU A 29 -1.37 12.00 9.76
CA LEU A 29 -0.58 12.99 9.05
C LEU A 29 -0.48 14.32 9.82
N ASP A 30 -1.56 14.73 10.49
CA ASP A 30 -1.58 15.95 11.32
C ASP A 30 -0.74 15.82 12.60
N GLU A 31 -0.81 14.66 13.26
CA GLU A 31 0.06 14.33 14.41
C GLU A 31 1.53 14.27 13.99
N MET A 32 1.83 13.67 12.84
CA MET A 32 3.20 13.59 12.34
C MET A 32 3.75 14.95 11.94
N ARG A 33 2.91 15.80 11.32
CA ARG A 33 3.24 17.20 11.05
C ARG A 33 3.52 17.97 12.33
N SER A 34 2.68 17.82 13.36
CA SER A 34 2.85 18.49 14.66
C SER A 34 4.13 18.07 15.38
N LYS A 35 4.61 16.84 15.14
CA LYS A 35 5.89 16.32 15.64
C LYS A 35 7.10 16.74 14.80
N GLY A 36 6.90 17.57 13.76
CA GLY A 36 7.97 18.03 12.87
C GLY A 36 8.52 16.95 11.95
N MET A 37 7.76 15.87 11.71
CA MET A 37 8.21 14.79 10.84
C MET A 37 8.16 15.21 9.36
N PRO A 38 9.10 14.73 8.53
CA PRO A 38 9.10 15.02 7.11
C PRO A 38 7.87 14.42 6.42
N GLU A 39 7.08 15.29 5.78
CA GLU A 39 5.94 14.91 4.95
C GLU A 39 6.41 14.72 3.50
N PHE A 40 6.10 13.58 2.90
CA PHE A 40 6.45 13.24 1.53
C PHE A 40 5.19 13.21 0.67
N GLU A 41 5.23 13.88 -0.47
CA GLU A 41 4.24 13.75 -1.54
C GLU A 41 4.59 12.53 -2.39
N VAL A 42 3.60 11.65 -2.60
CA VAL A 42 3.74 10.42 -3.38
C VAL A 42 3.11 10.63 -4.76
N TYR A 43 3.86 10.25 -5.77
CA TYR A 43 3.51 10.33 -7.18
C TYR A 43 3.51 8.94 -7.79
N VAL A 44 2.67 8.74 -8.79
CA VAL A 44 2.70 7.57 -9.66
C VAL A 44 2.94 8.02 -11.09
N ARG A 45 3.70 7.25 -11.85
CA ARG A 45 3.78 7.40 -13.29
C ARG A 45 3.65 6.04 -13.94
N VAL A 46 3.37 6.05 -15.23
CA VAL A 46 3.51 4.85 -16.05
C VAL A 46 4.97 4.76 -16.46
N LYS A 47 5.54 3.56 -16.42
CA LYS A 47 6.89 3.27 -16.91
C LYS A 47 7.05 3.86 -18.33
N ASP A 48 8.18 4.54 -18.53
CA ASP A 48 8.51 5.27 -19.78
C ASP A 48 7.64 6.50 -20.10
N GLN A 49 6.72 6.89 -19.21
CA GLN A 49 5.96 8.14 -19.34
C GLN A 49 6.51 9.25 -18.43
N LYS A 50 6.59 10.46 -18.99
CA LYS A 50 7.06 11.66 -18.28
C LYS A 50 6.10 12.24 -17.23
N PRO A 51 4.76 12.25 -17.40
CA PRO A 51 3.89 12.88 -16.42
C PRO A 51 3.80 12.06 -15.12
N TRP A 52 4.14 12.73 -14.02
CA TRP A 52 3.89 12.26 -12.67
C TRP A 52 2.49 12.67 -12.22
N TYR A 53 1.74 11.72 -11.68
CA TYR A 53 0.40 11.92 -11.18
C TYR A 53 0.43 11.92 -9.64
N PRO A 54 -0.02 13.00 -8.97
CA PRO A 54 -0.08 13.04 -7.52
C PRO A 54 -1.17 12.10 -7.02
N VAL A 55 -0.81 11.15 -6.15
CA VAL A 55 -1.75 10.15 -5.62
C VAL A 55 -2.05 10.33 -4.14
N GLY A 56 -1.11 10.91 -3.40
CA GLY A 56 -1.29 11.18 -1.97
C GLY A 56 -0.04 11.76 -1.32
N ALA A 57 -0.07 11.84 0.00
CA ALA A 57 1.08 12.19 0.82
C ALA A 57 1.19 11.20 1.98
N LEU A 58 2.43 10.90 2.38
CA LEU A 58 2.76 10.05 3.51
C LEU A 58 3.74 10.80 4.40
N ALA A 59 3.47 10.84 5.70
CA ALA A 59 4.47 11.22 6.67
C ALA A 59 5.11 9.95 7.23
N VAL A 60 6.43 9.99 7.43
CA VAL A 60 7.21 8.86 7.95
C VAL A 60 8.16 9.35 9.03
N ASN A 61 8.40 8.51 10.04
CA ASN A 61 9.28 8.85 11.16
C ASN A 61 10.74 9.09 10.71
N ARG A 62 11.20 8.37 9.68
CA ARG A 62 12.55 8.52 9.12
C ARG A 62 12.52 8.49 7.60
N SER A 63 13.27 9.39 6.96
CA SER A 63 13.33 9.51 5.49
C SER A 63 13.74 8.21 4.79
N ASN A 64 14.53 7.36 5.43
CA ASN A 64 14.94 6.06 4.88
C ASN A 64 13.80 5.02 4.83
N GLN A 65 12.71 5.22 5.56
CA GLN A 65 11.56 4.32 5.59
C GLN A 65 10.50 4.66 4.53
N ILE A 66 10.67 5.76 3.78
CA ILE A 66 9.67 6.19 2.79
C ILE A 66 9.41 5.13 1.71
N ASN A 67 10.46 4.47 1.22
CA ASN A 67 10.33 3.38 0.25
C ASN A 67 9.44 2.27 0.82
N GLN A 68 9.76 1.79 2.02
CA GLN A 68 8.97 0.75 2.68
C GLN A 68 7.53 1.18 2.94
N ALA A 69 7.30 2.43 3.37
CA ALA A 69 5.97 2.95 3.64
C ALA A 69 5.12 3.07 2.37
N ILE A 70 5.71 3.45 1.24
CA ILE A 70 5.05 3.49 -0.08
C ILE A 70 4.61 2.08 -0.48
N PHE A 71 5.52 1.10 -0.44
CA PHE A 71 5.19 -0.27 -0.84
C PHE A 71 4.24 -0.97 0.15
N ALA A 72 4.31 -0.66 1.45
CA ALA A 72 3.36 -1.15 2.44
C ALA A 72 1.93 -0.65 2.21
N ASN A 73 1.79 0.58 1.68
CA ASN A 73 0.50 1.20 1.35
C ASN A 73 0.20 1.17 -0.15
N GLU A 74 0.92 0.37 -0.95
CA GLU A 74 0.86 0.41 -2.41
C GLU A 74 -0.57 0.19 -2.92
N ASN A 75 -1.29 -0.75 -2.31
CA ASN A 75 -2.65 -1.07 -2.74
C ASN A 75 -3.61 0.12 -2.55
N ASP A 76 -3.48 0.87 -1.45
CA ASP A 76 -4.32 2.04 -1.17
C ASP A 76 -3.95 3.21 -2.11
N LEU A 77 -2.65 3.44 -2.29
CA LEU A 77 -2.12 4.43 -3.24
C LEU A 77 -2.57 4.14 -4.68
N ARG A 78 -2.50 2.87 -5.10
CA ARG A 78 -2.94 2.41 -6.41
C ARG A 78 -4.45 2.57 -6.60
N GLN A 79 -5.24 2.21 -5.59
CA GLN A 79 -6.69 2.43 -5.64
C GLN A 79 -7.04 3.93 -5.70
N GLY A 80 -6.35 4.77 -4.93
CA GLY A 80 -6.44 6.23 -4.99
C GLY A 80 -6.10 6.75 -6.39
N ALA A 81 -4.99 6.30 -6.96
CA ALA A 81 -4.56 6.62 -8.31
C ALA A 81 -5.62 6.27 -9.36
N PHE A 82 -6.25 5.11 -9.25
CA PHE A 82 -7.29 4.68 -10.18
C PHE A 82 -8.62 5.40 -10.01
N ARG A 83 -8.90 5.94 -8.83
CA ARG A 83 -10.07 6.79 -8.58
C ARG A 83 -9.86 8.18 -9.21
N LEU A 84 -8.68 8.76 -9.02
CA LEU A 84 -8.34 10.08 -9.56
C LEU A 84 -8.09 10.04 -11.06
N PHE A 85 -7.41 8.99 -11.53
CA PHE A 85 -6.96 8.82 -12.92
C PHE A 85 -7.35 7.44 -13.44
N PRO A 86 -8.61 7.25 -13.89
CA PRO A 86 -9.08 5.97 -14.44
C PRO A 86 -8.25 5.46 -15.63
N ARG A 87 -7.55 6.36 -16.35
CA ARG A 87 -6.65 6.02 -17.46
C ARG A 87 -5.50 5.10 -17.04
N LEU A 88 -5.03 5.21 -15.79
CA LEU A 88 -3.97 4.39 -15.24
C LEU A 88 -4.39 2.93 -15.03
N LYS A 89 -5.70 2.63 -14.97
CA LYS A 89 -6.22 1.26 -14.84
C LYS A 89 -5.83 0.34 -15.99
N LYS A 90 -5.47 0.88 -17.17
CA LYS A 90 -5.01 0.08 -18.31
C LYS A 90 -3.53 -0.29 -18.20
N GLN A 91 -2.78 0.39 -17.34
CA GLN A 91 -1.33 0.31 -17.25
C GLN A 91 -0.85 -0.13 -15.85
N GLN A 92 -1.70 -0.86 -15.11
CA GLN A 92 -1.47 -1.25 -13.71
C GLN A 92 -0.18 -2.06 -13.51
N GLY A 93 0.22 -2.85 -14.51
CA GLY A 93 1.43 -3.68 -14.45
C GLY A 93 2.73 -2.89 -14.64
N ASN A 94 2.65 -1.64 -15.10
CA ASN A 94 3.80 -0.80 -15.45
C ASN A 94 3.79 0.50 -14.65
N LEU A 95 3.31 0.50 -13.40
CA LEU A 95 3.31 1.70 -12.56
C LEU A 95 4.61 1.81 -11.79
N GLU A 96 5.18 3.01 -11.80
CA GLU A 96 6.33 3.38 -10.98
C GLU A 96 5.88 4.42 -9.95
N TYR A 97 6.37 4.27 -8.72
CA TYR A 97 6.10 5.20 -7.65
C TYR A 97 7.30 6.12 -7.45
N GLY A 98 7.02 7.37 -7.14
CA GLY A 98 8.02 8.37 -6.81
C GLY A 98 7.58 9.16 -5.59
N TYR A 99 8.54 9.77 -4.92
CA TYR A 99 8.28 10.61 -3.77
C TYR A 99 9.12 11.89 -3.81
N ARG A 100 8.60 12.91 -3.13
CA ARG A 100 9.22 14.22 -2.95
C ARG A 100 8.94 14.72 -1.55
N ILE A 101 9.89 15.38 -0.90
CA ILE A 101 9.62 16.03 0.38
C ILE A 101 8.74 17.27 0.12
N LYS A 102 7.62 17.39 0.83
CA LYS A 102 6.66 18.48 0.63
C LYS A 102 7.24 19.87 0.93
N ALA A 103 8.20 19.93 1.86
CA ALA A 103 8.94 21.15 2.20
C ALA A 103 9.83 21.65 1.05
N TYR A 104 10.26 20.76 0.14
CA TYR A 104 11.16 21.06 -0.97
C TYR A 104 10.43 20.77 -2.29
N LYS A 105 9.65 21.74 -2.76
CA LYS A 105 8.86 21.60 -4.00
C LYS A 105 9.74 21.62 -5.26
N ASP A 106 10.92 22.22 -5.17
CA ASP A 106 11.90 22.32 -6.25
C ASP A 106 12.71 21.03 -6.45
N ASP A 107 12.69 20.11 -5.49
CA ASP A 107 13.42 18.85 -5.60
C ASP A 107 12.78 17.92 -6.64
N PRO A 108 13.62 17.22 -7.43
CA PRO A 108 13.14 16.24 -8.39
C PRO A 108 12.46 15.06 -7.68
N ILE A 109 11.42 14.50 -8.32
CA ILE A 109 10.73 13.33 -7.81
C ILE A 109 11.68 12.14 -7.82
N THR A 110 11.97 11.61 -6.63
CA THR A 110 12.84 10.46 -6.44
C THR A 110 12.05 9.18 -6.66
N LEU A 111 12.55 8.28 -7.50
CA LEU A 111 11.92 6.98 -7.74
C LEU A 111 11.98 6.12 -6.47
N ALA A 112 10.83 5.60 -6.04
CA ALA A 112 10.76 4.64 -4.97
C ALA A 112 11.26 3.30 -5.48
N VAL A 113 12.33 2.80 -4.88
CA VAL A 113 12.85 1.45 -5.16
C VAL A 113 12.27 0.51 -4.11
N GLN A 114 11.76 -0.64 -4.55
CA GLN A 114 11.34 -1.67 -3.60
C GLN A 114 12.54 -1.95 -2.69
N PRO A 115 12.39 -1.84 -1.36
CA PRO A 115 13.46 -2.25 -0.48
C PRO A 115 13.67 -3.73 -0.76
N THR A 116 14.75 -4.06 -1.49
CA THR A 116 15.24 -5.42 -1.55
C THR A 116 15.51 -5.77 -0.10
N SER A 117 14.59 -6.50 0.53
CA SER A 117 14.90 -7.23 1.73
C SER A 117 16.06 -8.12 1.33
N VAL A 118 17.27 -7.64 1.62
CA VAL A 118 18.46 -8.46 1.65
C VAL A 118 18.20 -9.40 2.82
N LEU A 119 17.41 -10.44 2.55
CA LEU A 119 17.32 -11.59 3.41
C LEU A 119 18.76 -12.10 3.46
N PRO A 120 19.47 -12.04 4.61
CA PRO A 120 20.58 -12.93 4.76
C PRO A 120 19.96 -14.34 4.68
N GLY A 121 20.37 -15.17 3.71
CA GLY A 121 19.96 -16.58 3.69
C GLY A 121 20.24 -17.23 5.06
N PRO A 122 19.55 -18.33 5.47
CA PRO A 122 19.24 -19.48 4.61
C PRO A 122 17.84 -20.10 4.84
N LEU A 123 17.02 -20.23 3.78
CA LEU A 123 15.77 -21.00 3.83
C LEU A 123 15.86 -22.38 3.14
N GLN A 124 17.05 -22.80 2.71
CA GLN A 124 17.27 -24.11 2.09
C GLN A 124 17.14 -25.28 3.08
N GLY A 125 17.26 -25.04 4.39
CA GLY A 125 17.22 -26.12 5.40
C GLY A 125 15.83 -26.64 5.78
N ALA A 126 14.75 -25.94 5.44
CA ALA A 126 13.40 -26.33 5.86
C ALA A 126 12.69 -27.29 4.86
N ILE A 127 13.21 -27.39 3.63
CA ILE A 127 12.58 -28.16 2.55
C ILE A 127 13.10 -29.60 2.50
N ASP A 128 14.32 -29.87 2.97
CA ASP A 128 14.89 -31.22 3.05
C ASP A 128 14.28 -32.07 4.17
N GLN A 129 13.93 -31.48 5.32
CA GLN A 129 13.32 -32.24 6.45
C GLN A 129 11.90 -32.76 6.16
N VAL A 130 11.16 -32.15 5.22
CA VAL A 130 9.81 -32.62 4.86
C VAL A 130 9.87 -33.83 3.91
N ARG A 131 10.98 -34.02 3.18
CA ARG A 131 11.13 -35.12 2.22
C ARG A 131 11.43 -36.45 2.93
N GLU A 132 12.15 -36.43 4.05
CA GLU A 132 12.48 -37.64 4.81
C GLU A 132 11.30 -38.15 5.68
N GLY A 133 10.43 -37.26 6.16
CA GLY A 133 9.26 -37.64 6.97
C GLY A 133 8.18 -38.38 6.17
N LEU A 134 7.98 -38.05 4.90
CA LEU A 134 6.93 -38.64 4.05
C LEU A 134 7.33 -39.97 3.39
N GLY A 135 8.63 -40.25 3.26
CA GLY A 135 9.12 -41.52 2.70
C GLY A 135 8.94 -42.74 3.62
N SER A 136 8.95 -42.54 4.93
CA SER A 136 8.88 -43.63 5.91
C SER A 136 7.46 -44.20 6.16
N LEU A 137 6.42 -43.53 5.65
CA LEU A 137 5.03 -43.95 5.82
C LEU A 137 4.48 -44.78 4.65
N VAL A 138 5.09 -44.71 3.46
CA VAL A 138 4.60 -45.42 2.25
C VAL A 138 5.20 -46.82 2.11
N SER A 139 6.38 -47.09 2.69
CA SER A 139 7.02 -48.43 2.58
C SER A 139 6.46 -49.51 3.51
N ARG A 140 5.51 -49.21 4.40
CA ARG A 140 4.93 -50.22 5.33
C ARG A 140 3.63 -50.88 4.85
N PHE A 141 3.12 -50.55 3.65
CA PHE A 141 1.87 -51.12 3.15
C PHE A 141 2.02 -52.12 1.99
N THR A 142 3.24 -52.45 1.55
CA THR A 142 3.48 -53.41 0.45
C THR A 142 4.32 -54.61 0.91
N ALA A 143 3.95 -55.25 2.02
CA ALA A 143 4.54 -56.53 2.41
C ALA A 143 3.56 -57.38 3.25
N ARG A 144 2.36 -57.67 2.71
CA ARG A 144 1.54 -58.78 3.22
C ARG A 144 0.61 -59.34 2.14
N ARG A 145 1.21 -59.99 1.14
CA ARG A 145 0.51 -60.98 0.32
C ARG A 145 1.51 -62.07 -0.06
N SER A 146 1.65 -63.02 0.85
CA SER A 146 2.26 -64.34 0.66
C SER A 146 1.46 -65.28 1.54
#